data_AF-A0A3B9P6H2-F1
#
_entry.id   AF-A0A3B9P6H2-F1
#
_cell.length_a   1.000
_cell.length_b   1.000
_cell.length_c   1.000
_cell.angle_alpha   90.00
_cell.angle_beta   90.00
_cell.angle_gamma   90.00
#
_symmetry.space_group_name_H-M   'P 1'
#
loop_
_entity.id
_entity.type
_entity.pdbx_description
1 polymer ?
#
loop_
_entity_poly.entity_id
_entity_poly.type
_entity_poly.pdbx_seq_one_letter_code
_entity_poly.pdbx_strand_id
1 'polypeptide(L)' 'MSQLVGTIAQIIGPVVDVKFDGSKGELPKIYEALEVTKSTGQVVILEVQ' A
#
# COMPACT_ATOMS: atom_id res chain seq x y z
N MET A 1 -11.36 -1.68 13.83
CA MET A 1 -10.03 -2.22 13.43
C MET A 1 -9.29 -1.10 12.77
N SER A 2 -8.13 -0.69 13.30
CA SER A 2 -7.31 0.38 12.70
C SER A 2 -6.73 -0.18 11.39
N GLN A 3 -7.07 0.41 10.25
CA GLN A 3 -6.41 0.07 8.99
C GLN A 3 -5.10 0.86 8.88
N LEU A 4 -4.02 0.17 8.54
CA LEU A 4 -2.74 0.82 8.24
C LEU A 4 -2.82 1.39 6.82
N VAL A 5 -2.89 2.72 6.70
CA VAL A 5 -3.02 3.41 5.42
C VAL A 5 -1.67 4.02 5.05
N GLY A 6 -1.18 3.68 3.86
CA GLY A 6 0.04 4.23 3.27
C GLY A 6 -0.27 5.20 2.13
N THR A 7 0.75 5.93 1.69
CA THR A 7 0.70 6.82 0.52
C THR A 7 1.61 6.26 -0.57
N ILE A 8 1.13 6.20 -1.81
CA ILE A 8 1.95 5.82 -2.97
C ILE A 8 3.02 6.90 -3.17
N ALA A 9 4.29 6.50 -3.07
CA ALA A 9 5.43 7.39 -3.30
C ALA A 9 5.87 7.35 -4.77
N GLN A 10 5.92 6.16 -5.36
CA GLN A 10 6.38 5.97 -6.73
C GLN A 10 5.77 4.73 -7.37
N ILE A 11 5.67 4.74 -8.71
CA ILE A 11 5.27 3.60 -9.52
C ILE A 11 6.32 3.41 -10.63
N ILE A 12 6.94 2.23 -10.70
CA ILE A 12 7.92 1.86 -11.72
C ILE A 12 7.47 0.56 -12.39
N GLY A 13 6.79 0.68 -13.53
CA GLY A 13 6.19 -0.48 -14.19
C GLY A 13 5.18 -1.18 -13.27
N PRO A 14 5.33 -2.50 -12.98
CA PRO A 14 4.45 -3.21 -12.06
C PRO A 14 4.77 -3.01 -10.58
N VAL A 15 5.89 -2.37 -10.24
CA VAL A 15 6.35 -2.17 -8.85
C VAL A 15 5.82 -0.85 -8.32
N VAL A 16 5.31 -0.86 -7.08
CA VAL A 16 4.74 0.31 -6.41
C VAL A 16 5.42 0.50 -5.06
N ASP A 17 6.07 1.65 -4.88
CA ASP A 17 6.64 2.03 -3.60
C ASP A 17 5.58 2.75 -2.77
N VAL A 18 5.29 2.23 -1.57
CA VAL A 18 4.31 2.79 -0.64
C VAL A 18 5.02 3.25 0.63
N LYS A 19 4.79 4.51 1.01
CA LYS A 19 5.32 5.10 2.23
C LYS A 19 4.27 4.99 3.35
N PHE A 20 4.71 4.55 4.52
CA PHE A 20 3.89 4.53 5.73
C PHE A 20 4.52 5.48 6.76
N ASP A 21 3.77 6.52 7.14
CA ASP A 21 4.21 7.55 8.10
C ASP A 21 3.82 7.23 9.55
N GLY A 22 3.50 5.97 9.85
CA GLY A 22 3.01 5.55 11.16
C GLY A 22 3.97 5.94 12.30
N SER A 23 3.40 6.40 13.43
CA SER A 23 4.12 6.98 14.58
C SER A 23 5.19 6.06 15.21
N LYS A 24 5.22 4.78 14.85
CA LYS A 24 6.15 3.75 15.34
C LYS A 24 6.92 3.02 14.23
N GLY A 25 6.88 3.50 12.98
CA GLY A 25 7.48 2.78 11.85
C GLY A 25 6.78 1.45 11.55
N GLU A 26 5.47 1.39 11.80
CA GLU A 26 4.66 0.21 11.48
C GLU A 26 4.59 0.04 9.96
N LEU A 27 5.17 -1.06 9.49
CA LEU A 27 5.10 -1.51 8.11
C LEU A 27 4.22 -2.77 8.04
N PRO A 28 3.47 -2.95 6.94
CA PRO A 28 2.79 -4.21 6.69
C PRO A 28 3.80 -5.35 6.58
N LYS A 29 3.36 -6.57 6.86
CA LYS A 29 4.25 -7.74 6.77
C LYS A 29 4.49 -8.09 5.30
N ILE A 30 5.63 -8.72 5.01
CA ILE A 30 5.85 -9.35 3.71
C ILE A 30 4.73 -10.36 3.42
N TYR A 31 4.35 -10.44 2.15
CA TYR A 31 3.23 -11.23 1.64
C TYR A 31 1.83 -10.80 2.10
N GLU A 32 1.69 -9.66 2.79
CA GLU A 32 0.37 -9.04 3.00
C GLU A 32 -0.10 -8.31 1.73
N ALA A 33 -1.42 -8.23 1.58
CA ALA A 33 -2.05 -7.52 0.48
C ALA A 33 -2.33 -6.06 0.87
N LEU A 34 -2.02 -5.13 -0.03
CA LEU A 34 -2.49 -3.75 0.01
C LEU A 34 -3.60 -3.56 -1.03
N GLU A 35 -4.63 -2.83 -0.65
CA GLU A 35 -5.75 -2.51 -1.53
C GLU A 35 -5.71 -1.03 -1.92
N VAL A 36 -5.79 -0.74 -3.21
CA VAL A 36 -5.90 0.62 -3.74
C VAL A 36 -7.15 0.72 -4.59
N THR A 37 -8.09 1.55 -4.13
CA THR A 37 -9.30 1.89 -4.89
C THR A 37 -9.06 3.16 -5.68
N LYS A 38 -9.08 3.06 -7.01
CA LYS A 38 -8.99 4.23 -7.91
C LYS A 38 -10.28 5.03 -7.87
N SER A 39 -10.21 6.29 -8.32
CA SER A 39 -11.41 7.15 -8.50
C SER A 39 -12.46 6.54 -9.44
N THR A 40 -12.06 5.60 -10.31
CA THR A 40 -12.96 4.85 -11.19
C THR A 40 -13.70 3.71 -10.49
N GLY A 41 -13.43 3.43 -9.21
CA GLY A 41 -13.96 2.29 -8.47
C GLY A 41 -13.22 0.98 -8.74
N GLN A 42 -12.22 0.97 -9.63
CA GLN A 42 -11.36 -0.20 -9.83
C GLN A 42 -10.50 -0.43 -8.58
N VAL A 43 -10.55 -1.66 -8.06
CA VAL A 43 -9.69 -2.12 -6.98
C VAL A 43 -8.44 -2.78 -7.57
N VAL A 44 -7.27 -2.33 -7.11
CA VAL A 44 -5.96 -2.92 -7.42
C VAL A 44 -5.40 -3.54 -6.16
N ILE A 45 -5.00 -4.80 -6.24
CA ILE A 45 -4.36 -5.53 -5.15
C ILE A 45 -2.85 -5.57 -5.41
N LEU A 46 -2.08 -5.16 -4.41
CA LEU A 46 -0.62 -5.19 -4.40
C LEU A 46 -0.16 -6.17 -3.31
N GLU A 47 0.96 -6.86 -3.54
CA GLU A 47 1.59 -7.73 -2.54
C GLU A 47 2.83 -7.02 -1.98
N VAL A 48 3.00 -7.03 -0.66
CA VAL A 48 4.20 -6.51 0.00
C VAL A 48 5.35 -7.50 -0.19
N GLN A 49 6.48 -7.03 -0.70
CA GLN A 49 7.72 -7.81 -0.86
C GLN A 49 8.87 -7.24 -0.03
#